data_AF-A0A380K269-F1
#
_entry.id   AF-A0A380K269-F1
#
_cell.length_a   1.000
_cell.length_b   1.000
_cell.length_c   1.000
_cell.angle_alpha   90.00
_cell.angle_beta   90.00
_cell.angle_gamma   90.00
#
_symmetry.space_group_name_H-M   'P 1'
#
loop_
_entity.id
_entity.type
_entity.pdbx_description
1 polymer ?
#
loop_
_entity_poly.entity_id
_entity_poly.type
_entity_poly.pdbx_seq_one_letter_code
_entity_poly.pdbx_strand_id
1 'polypeptide(L)'
;MCDPNLAPEGNSSFYVLMPVSELGTSKYDWTPEVIAHYRQCALDTLAPLEGLDTLADKIEFEQVYTPKEFEKSFNAYRGATFGLQPTLMQSNHFRPQSKSLDCENLYFTGSSTHPGAGVPIALEGGKICAEEVRRDMEDAFI
;
A
#
# COMPACT_ATOMS: atom_id res chain seq x y z
N MET A 1 -19.63 8.50 -0.63
CA MET A 1 -20.84 7.82 -1.15
C MET A 1 -20.73 6.38 -0.67
N CYS A 2 -21.68 5.88 0.12
CA CYS A 2 -21.62 4.50 0.63
C CYS A 2 -22.18 3.54 -0.42
N ASP A 3 -21.46 2.44 -0.68
CA ASP A 3 -21.94 1.34 -1.52
C ASP A 3 -22.66 0.31 -0.62
N PRO A 4 -23.97 0.10 -0.79
CA PRO A 4 -24.75 -0.81 0.05
C PRO A 4 -24.36 -2.28 -0.12
N ASN A 5 -23.59 -2.64 -1.16
CA ASN A 5 -23.15 -4.01 -1.39
C ASN A 5 -21.89 -4.40 -0.62
N LEU A 6 -21.27 -3.46 0.11
CA LEU A 6 -20.04 -3.72 0.88
C LEU A 6 -20.28 -4.49 2.17
N ALA A 7 -21.53 -4.60 2.62
CA ALA A 7 -21.91 -5.38 3.80
C ALA A 7 -23.31 -6.00 3.61
N PRO A 8 -23.62 -7.12 4.30
CA PRO A 8 -24.97 -7.63 4.40
C PRO A 8 -25.96 -6.61 4.97
N GLU A 9 -27.25 -6.82 4.73
CA GLU A 9 -28.30 -5.99 5.32
C GLU A 9 -28.21 -5.96 6.85
N GLY A 10 -28.27 -4.77 7.45
CA GLY A 10 -28.11 -4.56 8.89
C GLY A 10 -26.66 -4.46 9.37
N ASN A 11 -25.68 -4.76 8.51
CA ASN A 11 -24.25 -4.74 8.84
C ASN A 11 -23.53 -3.55 8.19
N SER A 12 -22.26 -3.34 8.58
CA SER A 12 -21.39 -2.33 8.00
C SER A 12 -19.97 -2.85 7.88
N SER A 13 -19.26 -2.42 6.84
CA SER A 13 -17.85 -2.77 6.64
C SER A 13 -16.97 -1.59 7.06
N PHE A 14 -15.95 -1.87 7.87
CA PHE A 14 -15.01 -0.88 8.39
C PHE A 14 -13.60 -1.20 7.93
N TYR A 15 -12.85 -0.14 7.63
CA TYR A 15 -11.42 -0.21 7.37
C TYR A 15 -10.70 0.81 8.26
N VAL A 16 -9.74 0.34 9.04
CA VAL A 16 -8.89 1.16 9.89
C VAL A 16 -7.45 1.05 9.41
N LEU A 17 -6.85 2.19 9.07
CA LEU A 17 -5.44 2.28 8.70
C LEU A 17 -4.65 2.96 9.80
N MET A 18 -3.66 2.26 10.35
CA MET A 18 -2.72 2.80 11.32
C MET A 18 -1.32 2.93 10.70
N PRO A 19 -0.70 4.13 10.75
CA PRO A 19 0.68 4.28 10.31
C PRO A 19 1.62 3.59 11.31
N VAL A 20 2.46 2.69 10.80
CA VAL A 20 3.42 1.91 11.58
C VAL A 20 4.77 1.85 10.85
N SER A 21 5.82 1.46 11.55
CA SER A 21 7.16 1.33 10.94
C SER A 21 7.21 0.11 10.00
N GLU A 22 8.02 0.24 8.95
CA GLU A 22 8.35 -0.88 8.06
C GLU A 22 9.31 -1.87 8.75
N LEU A 23 9.42 -3.10 8.25
CA LEU A 23 10.08 -4.21 8.94
C LEU A 23 11.57 -3.97 9.22
N GLY A 24 12.27 -3.19 8.40
CA GLY A 24 13.69 -2.88 8.55
C GLY A 24 14.00 -1.80 9.59
N THR A 25 13.03 -1.00 10.01
CA THR A 25 13.18 0.05 11.04
C THR A 25 12.33 -0.21 12.29
N SER A 26 11.43 -1.18 12.23
CA SER A 26 10.65 -1.63 13.39
C SER A 26 11.59 -2.06 14.53
N LYS A 27 11.26 -1.63 15.76
CA LYS A 27 12.00 -1.98 16.99
C LYS A 27 11.40 -3.19 17.70
N TYR A 28 10.39 -3.80 17.10
CA TYR A 28 9.64 -4.92 17.66
C TYR A 28 9.20 -5.86 16.54
N ASP A 29 8.90 -7.09 16.92
CA ASP A 29 8.32 -8.10 16.04
C ASP A 29 6.80 -8.00 16.01
N TRP A 30 6.20 -8.30 14.86
CA TRP A 30 4.77 -8.48 14.72
C TRP A 30 4.34 -9.84 15.29
N THR A 31 4.24 -9.93 16.62
CA THR A 31 3.69 -11.09 17.34
C THR A 31 2.18 -10.93 17.55
N PRO A 32 1.44 -12.00 17.89
CA PRO A 32 0.01 -11.91 18.20
C PRO A 32 -0.30 -10.87 19.30
N GLU A 33 0.58 -10.72 20.30
CA GLU A 33 0.41 -9.76 21.40
C GLU A 33 0.54 -8.32 20.91
N VAL A 34 1.51 -8.04 20.03
CA VAL A 34 1.69 -6.71 19.42
C VAL A 34 0.50 -6.38 18.52
N ILE A 35 0.02 -7.35 17.74
CA ILE A 35 -1.17 -7.18 16.90
C ILE A 35 -2.40 -6.86 17.78
N ALA A 36 -2.60 -7.61 18.86
CA ALA A 36 -3.68 -7.35 19.82
C ALA A 36 -3.57 -5.97 20.48
N HIS A 37 -2.36 -5.52 20.80
CA HIS A 37 -2.11 -4.18 21.33
C HIS A 37 -2.55 -3.09 20.35
N TYR A 38 -2.11 -3.15 19.10
CA TYR A 38 -2.51 -2.18 18.06
C TYR A 38 -4.01 -2.22 17.79
N ARG A 39 -4.61 -3.41 17.77
CA ARG A 39 -6.06 -3.60 17.69
C ARG A 39 -6.79 -2.86 18.81
N GLN A 40 -6.32 -3.00 20.05
CA GLN A 40 -6.91 -2.30 21.19
C GLN A 40 -6.74 -0.78 21.05
N CYS A 41 -5.57 -0.30 20.64
CA CYS A 41 -5.36 1.13 20.38
C CYS A 41 -6.34 1.69 19.33
N ALA A 42 -6.61 0.94 18.25
CA ALA A 42 -7.60 1.34 17.26
C ALA A 42 -9.01 1.44 17.87
N LEU A 43 -9.44 0.43 18.63
CA LEU A 43 -10.75 0.43 19.27
C LEU A 43 -10.90 1.55 20.30
N ASP A 44 -9.89 1.76 21.15
CA ASP A 44 -9.87 2.83 22.15
C ASP A 44 -9.90 4.21 21.50
N THR A 45 -9.29 4.37 20.32
CA THR A 45 -9.33 5.62 19.55
C THR A 45 -10.71 5.88 18.95
N LEU A 46 -11.43 4.83 18.58
CA LEU A 46 -12.76 4.92 17.96
C LEU A 46 -13.90 5.01 18.99
N ALA A 47 -13.74 4.42 20.18
CA ALA A 47 -14.78 4.35 21.21
C ALA A 47 -15.39 5.71 21.62
N PRO A 48 -14.66 6.84 21.64
CA PRO A 48 -15.25 8.15 21.94
C PRO A 48 -16.15 8.72 20.83
N LEU A 49 -16.12 8.15 19.62
CA LEU A 49 -16.95 8.59 18.51
C LEU A 49 -18.38 8.08 18.70
N GLU A 50 -19.36 8.94 18.43
CA GLU A 50 -20.77 8.62 18.60
C GLU A 50 -21.16 7.34 17.84
N GLY A 51 -21.75 6.38 18.56
CA GLY A 51 -22.20 5.10 18.02
C GLY A 51 -21.12 4.02 17.86
N LEU A 52 -19.85 4.30 18.19
CA LEU A 52 -18.74 3.35 18.11
C LEU A 52 -18.23 2.85 19.48
N ASP A 53 -18.83 3.28 20.57
CA ASP A 53 -18.55 2.84 21.94
C ASP A 53 -18.71 1.32 22.15
N THR A 54 -19.62 0.71 21.38
CA THR A 54 -19.92 -0.73 21.39
C THR A 54 -19.35 -1.47 20.17
N LEU A 55 -18.44 -0.85 19.41
CA LEU A 55 -17.91 -1.42 18.16
C LEU A 55 -17.26 -2.78 18.39
N ALA A 56 -16.46 -2.92 19.45
CA ALA A 56 -15.74 -4.16 19.75
C ALA A 56 -16.66 -5.38 19.88
N ASP A 57 -17.86 -5.18 20.45
CA ASP A 57 -18.84 -6.25 20.69
C ASP A 57 -19.63 -6.63 19.43
N LYS A 58 -19.57 -5.81 18.38
CA LYS A 58 -20.33 -5.97 17.13
C LYS A 58 -19.48 -6.51 15.97
N ILE A 59 -18.21 -6.83 16.21
CA ILE A 59 -17.32 -7.37 15.18
C ILE A 59 -17.68 -8.84 14.94
N GLU A 60 -18.34 -9.12 13.82
CA GLU A 60 -18.64 -10.50 13.38
C GLU A 60 -17.46 -11.16 12.65
N PHE A 61 -16.65 -10.36 11.96
CA PHE A 61 -15.46 -10.81 11.23
C PHE A 61 -14.38 -9.72 11.28
N GLU A 62 -13.14 -10.13 11.47
CA GLU A 62 -11.99 -9.23 11.48
C GLU A 62 -10.83 -9.86 10.71
N GLN A 63 -10.18 -9.06 9.87
CA GLN A 63 -8.94 -9.43 9.21
C GLN A 63 -7.91 -8.32 9.38
N VAL A 64 -6.72 -8.69 9.83
CA VAL A 64 -5.62 -7.78 10.09
C VAL A 64 -4.49 -8.03 9.09
N TYR A 65 -3.96 -6.95 8.52
CA TYR A 65 -2.78 -6.97 7.67
C TYR A 65 -1.67 -6.14 8.33
N THR A 66 -0.58 -6.81 8.73
CA THR A 66 0.63 -6.16 9.21
C THR A 66 1.65 -6.01 8.07
N PRO A 67 2.73 -5.24 8.25
CA PRO A 67 3.86 -5.23 7.33
C PRO A 67 4.39 -6.64 6.96
N LYS A 68 4.31 -7.64 7.87
CA LYS A 68 4.69 -9.03 7.53
C LYS A 68 3.74 -9.65 6.51
N GLU A 69 2.43 -9.45 6.63
CA GLU A 69 1.47 -9.92 5.63
C GLU A 69 1.64 -9.19 4.31
N PHE A 70 1.98 -7.90 4.32
CA PHE A 70 2.27 -7.14 3.10
C PHE A 70 3.50 -7.67 2.37
N GLU A 71 4.59 -7.93 3.09
CA GLU A 71 5.81 -8.53 2.53
C GLU A 71 5.53 -9.90 1.94
N LYS A 72 4.84 -10.77 2.68
CA LYS A 72 4.54 -12.15 2.28
C LYS A 72 3.57 -12.25 1.12
N SER A 73 2.50 -11.44 1.12
CA SER A 73 1.35 -11.64 0.22
C SER A 73 1.43 -10.79 -1.04
N PHE A 74 2.13 -9.65 -0.97
CA PHE A 74 2.23 -8.69 -2.08
C PHE A 74 3.67 -8.47 -2.55
N ASN A 75 4.65 -9.19 -1.99
CA ASN A 75 6.08 -8.96 -2.23
C ASN A 75 6.48 -7.49 -1.97
N ALA A 76 5.78 -6.83 -1.05
CA ALA A 76 6.08 -5.46 -0.66
C ALA A 76 7.38 -5.47 0.15
N TYR A 77 8.47 -4.97 -0.42
CA TYR A 77 9.77 -4.95 0.25
C TYR A 77 9.66 -4.32 1.64
N ARG A 78 10.02 -5.07 2.69
CA ARG A 78 9.90 -4.70 4.11
C ARG A 78 8.48 -4.33 4.57
N GLY A 79 7.46 -4.75 3.84
CA GLY A 79 6.05 -4.46 4.12
C GLY A 79 5.62 -3.02 3.83
N ALA A 80 6.39 -2.25 3.05
CA ALA A 80 6.07 -0.86 2.74
C ALA A 80 4.93 -0.76 1.70
N THR A 81 3.78 -0.22 2.11
CA THR A 81 2.56 -0.14 1.27
C THR A 81 2.58 0.99 0.23
N PHE A 82 3.50 1.95 0.38
CA PHE A 82 3.61 3.12 -0.51
C PHE A 82 4.95 3.20 -1.26
N GLY A 83 5.70 2.10 -1.31
CA GLY A 83 7.00 2.05 -1.99
C GLY A 83 8.07 2.86 -1.26
N LEU A 84 8.86 3.61 -2.02
CA LEU A 84 9.98 4.41 -1.49
C LEU A 84 9.50 5.51 -0.54
N GLN A 85 10.30 5.76 0.51
CA GLN A 85 10.05 6.84 1.47
C GLN A 85 10.05 8.20 0.73
N PRO A 86 9.17 9.15 1.09
CA PRO A 86 9.08 10.45 0.44
C PRO A 86 10.22 11.40 0.87
N THR A 87 11.47 10.98 0.71
CA THR A 87 12.65 11.86 0.85
C THR A 87 12.90 12.61 -0.45
N LEU A 88 13.62 13.73 -0.40
CA LEU A 88 13.95 14.52 -1.60
C LEU A 88 14.61 13.67 -2.69
N MET A 89 15.55 12.81 -2.29
CA MET A 89 16.30 11.92 -3.18
C MET A 89 15.54 10.67 -3.63
N GLN A 90 14.33 10.44 -3.11
CA GLN A 90 13.46 9.31 -3.50
C GLN A 90 12.13 9.81 -4.08
N SER A 91 12.10 11.07 -4.53
CA SER A 91 10.91 11.73 -5.05
C SER A 91 11.12 12.26 -6.47
N ASN A 92 10.01 12.41 -7.19
CA ASN A 92 9.94 13.01 -8.52
C ASN A 92 10.97 12.42 -9.50
N HIS A 93 11.92 13.25 -10.00
CA HIS A 93 12.92 12.85 -10.99
C HIS A 93 13.96 11.87 -10.44
N PHE A 94 14.18 11.85 -9.12
CA PHE A 94 15.14 10.95 -8.47
C PHE A 94 14.56 9.57 -8.16
N ARG A 95 13.28 9.32 -8.49
CA ARG A 95 12.73 7.97 -8.45
C ARG A 95 13.33 7.10 -9.57
N PRO A 96 13.40 5.76 -9.36
CA PRO A 96 13.65 4.82 -10.45
C PRO A 96 12.74 5.11 -11.64
N GLN A 97 13.31 5.15 -12.84
CA GLN A 97 12.57 5.43 -14.07
C GLN A 97 11.93 4.16 -14.63
N SER A 98 11.00 4.31 -15.55
CA SER A 98 10.25 3.21 -16.17
C SER A 98 11.08 2.33 -17.11
N LYS A 99 12.30 2.72 -17.44
CA LYS A 99 13.23 1.99 -18.31
C LYS A 99 14.59 1.87 -17.64
N SER A 100 15.20 0.68 -17.75
CA SER A 100 16.57 0.45 -17.28
C SER A 100 17.58 1.15 -18.19
N LEU A 101 18.61 1.76 -17.61
CA LEU A 101 19.75 2.30 -18.36
C LEU A 101 20.84 1.24 -18.59
N ASP A 102 20.84 0.18 -17.79
CA ASP A 102 21.90 -0.85 -17.79
C ASP A 102 21.48 -2.14 -18.50
N CYS A 103 20.18 -2.32 -18.76
CA CYS A 103 19.64 -3.54 -19.38
C CYS A 103 18.65 -3.19 -20.48
N GLU A 104 18.93 -3.66 -21.69
CA GLU A 104 18.01 -3.56 -22.82
C GLU A 104 16.73 -4.35 -22.56
N ASN A 105 15.60 -3.83 -23.04
CA ASN A 105 14.27 -4.45 -22.94
C ASN A 105 13.80 -4.73 -21.49
N LEU A 106 14.31 -3.99 -20.50
CA LEU A 106 13.87 -4.06 -19.11
C LEU A 106 13.16 -2.77 -18.69
N TYR A 107 11.91 -2.92 -18.26
CA TYR A 107 11.02 -1.82 -17.91
C TYR A 107 10.37 -2.04 -16.55
N PHE A 108 10.00 -0.95 -15.88
CA PHE A 108 9.47 -0.95 -14.53
C PHE A 108 8.19 -0.12 -14.44
N THR A 109 7.27 -0.58 -13.60
CA THR A 109 6.06 0.17 -13.24
C THR A 109 5.62 -0.19 -11.81
N GLY A 110 4.77 0.65 -11.23
CA GLY A 110 4.26 0.47 -9.86
C GLY A 110 4.69 1.57 -8.90
N SER A 111 4.38 1.39 -7.61
CA SER A 111 4.47 2.42 -6.57
C SER A 111 5.88 2.88 -6.22
N SER A 112 6.90 2.09 -6.56
CA SER A 112 8.33 2.39 -6.31
C SER A 112 9.02 3.02 -7.52
N THR A 113 8.36 3.11 -8.66
CA THR A 113 8.87 3.73 -9.89
C THR A 113 8.26 5.13 -10.02
N HIS A 114 8.83 5.98 -10.89
CA HIS A 114 8.18 7.21 -11.31
C HIS A 114 6.79 6.90 -11.90
N PRO A 115 5.71 7.61 -11.50
CA PRO A 115 5.71 8.84 -10.71
C PRO A 115 5.60 8.65 -9.19
N GLY A 116 5.08 7.52 -8.70
CA GLY A 116 4.73 7.43 -7.29
C GLY A 116 3.76 6.30 -6.91
N ALA A 117 3.33 6.35 -5.65
CA ALA A 117 2.28 5.50 -5.11
C ALA A 117 0.88 6.15 -5.23
N GLY A 118 -0.15 5.33 -5.14
CA GLY A 118 -1.56 5.72 -5.26
C GLY A 118 -2.19 5.25 -6.57
N VAL A 119 -3.48 4.93 -6.55
CA VAL A 119 -4.17 4.27 -7.68
C VAL A 119 -4.03 5.07 -9.00
N PRO A 120 -4.33 6.39 -9.05
CA PRO A 120 -4.16 7.15 -10.30
C PRO A 120 -2.70 7.20 -10.77
N ILE A 121 -1.76 7.26 -9.83
CA ILE A 121 -0.33 7.39 -10.12
C ILE A 121 0.25 6.05 -10.61
N ALA A 122 -0.21 4.93 -10.06
CA ALA A 122 0.16 3.60 -10.53
C ALA A 122 -0.35 3.36 -11.97
N LEU A 123 -1.56 3.82 -12.30
CA LEU A 123 -2.09 3.77 -13.66
C LEU A 123 -1.23 4.61 -14.62
N GLU A 124 -0.86 5.83 -14.22
CA GLU A 124 0.04 6.66 -15.03
C GLU A 124 1.43 6.03 -15.19
N GLY A 125 1.98 5.41 -14.15
CA GLY A 125 3.22 4.64 -14.25
C GLY A 125 3.12 3.47 -15.23
N GLY A 126 1.96 2.81 -15.31
CA GLY A 126 1.69 1.76 -16.30
C GLY A 126 1.71 2.31 -17.73
N LYS A 127 1.08 3.46 -17.95
CA LYS A 127 1.08 4.16 -19.23
C LYS A 127 2.48 4.62 -19.65
N ILE A 128 3.24 5.24 -18.75
CA ILE A 128 4.62 5.67 -19.03
C ILE A 128 5.48 4.46 -19.42
N CYS A 129 5.38 3.35 -18.68
CA CYS A 129 6.08 2.12 -19.01
C CYS A 129 5.72 1.60 -20.41
N ALA A 130 4.44 1.59 -20.78
CA ALA A 130 4.00 1.17 -22.11
C ALA A 130 4.53 2.08 -23.23
N GLU A 131 4.61 3.39 -22.99
CA GLU A 131 5.19 4.33 -23.96
C GLU A 131 6.70 4.14 -24.15
N GLU A 132 7.45 3.84 -23.09
CA GLU A 132 8.88 3.51 -23.21
C GLU A 132 9.09 2.23 -24.03
N VAL A 133 8.27 1.20 -23.80
CA VAL A 133 8.31 -0.02 -24.63
C VAL A 133 8.02 0.30 -26.10
N ARG A 134 7.01 1.13 -26.37
CA ARG A 134 6.64 1.52 -27.73
C ARG A 134 7.78 2.27 -28.44
N ARG A 135 8.45 3.19 -27.75
CA ARG A 135 9.58 3.95 -28.28
C ARG A 135 10.73 3.04 -28.71
N ASP A 136 11.14 2.12 -27.84
CA ASP A 136 12.22 1.18 -28.16
C ASP A 136 11.87 0.26 -29.33
N MET A 137 10.60 -0.13 -29.44
CA MET A 137 10.13 -0.91 -30.59
C MET A 137 10.19 -0.11 -31.90
N GLU A 138 9.83 1.18 -31.89
CA GLU A 138 9.88 2.03 -33.08
C GLU A 138 11.32 2.34 -33.51
N ASP A 139 12.20 2.61 -32.56
CA ASP A 139 13.63 2.88 -32.81
C ASP A 139 14.36 1.65 -33.37
N ALA A 140 13.88 0.43 -33.07
CA ALA A 140 14.45 -0.81 -33.60
C ALA A 140 14.19 -1.04 -35.12
N PHE A 141 13.29 -0.26 -35.74
CA PHE A 141 12.95 -0.36 -37.17
C PHE A 141 13.54 0.78 -38.03
N ILE A 142 14.38 1.65 -37.46
CA ILE A 142 15.08 2.75 -38.13
C ILE A 142 16.58 2.43 -38.19
#